data_AF-A0AAW1U021-F1
#
_entry.id   AF-A0AAW1U021-F1
#
_cell.length_a   1.000
_cell.length_b   1.000
_cell.length_c   1.000
_cell.angle_alpha   90.00
_cell.angle_beta   90.00
_cell.angle_gamma   90.00
#
_symmetry.space_group_name_H-M   'P 1'
#
loop_
_entity.id
_entity.type
_entity.pdbx_description
1 polymer ?
#
loop_
_entity_poly.entity_id
_entity_poly.type
_entity_poly.pdbx_seq_one_letter_code
_entity_poly.pdbx_strand_id
1 'polypeptide(L)'
;MWLGMKINREKETFKLGALLNVTGEDRNTDVHSRGFIVPGYLESEESSIMYFENFIKNKKFNAFNLVNVELSKKGISVYFLSNTPCQICEFPGEQTLGFGNSPVNRPLTKVQNGRMRFDEVTKNCESKEELRNNLIKFLKSNEKNLPDSELEWRAPQAFEYLSSIYVAMEQGYGTRTHTVVLVDDEWNIEFYEDTMESPIDADNIVWKNKLLKSSL
;
A
#
# COMPACT_ATOMS: atom_id res chain seq x y z
N MET A 1 2.08 -7.91 4.05
CA MET A 1 1.75 -7.03 2.92
C MET A 1 2.51 -7.56 1.72
N TRP A 2 1.97 -7.42 0.52
CA TRP A 2 2.67 -7.71 -0.74
C TRP A 2 2.53 -6.49 -1.65
N LEU A 3 3.61 -6.01 -2.25
CA LEU A 3 3.61 -4.90 -3.21
C LEU A 3 4.34 -5.39 -4.45
N GLY A 4 3.77 -5.13 -5.62
CA GLY A 4 4.45 -5.37 -6.87
C GLY A 4 4.00 -4.40 -7.95
N MET A 5 4.83 -4.28 -8.97
CA MET A 5 4.57 -3.43 -10.11
C MET A 5 5.10 -4.06 -11.39
N LYS A 6 4.50 -3.68 -12.52
CA LYS A 6 4.90 -4.12 -13.85
C LYS A 6 4.84 -2.95 -14.81
N ILE A 7 5.91 -2.78 -15.58
CA ILE A 7 6.01 -1.84 -16.68
C ILE A 7 5.82 -2.64 -17.96
N ASN A 8 4.84 -2.28 -18.78
CA ASN A 8 4.63 -2.86 -20.10
C ASN A 8 4.87 -1.79 -21.16
N ARG A 9 6.05 -1.84 -21.81
CA ARG A 9 6.44 -0.87 -22.84
C ARG A 9 5.65 -1.01 -24.14
N GLU A 10 5.25 -2.24 -24.50
CA GLU A 10 4.46 -2.47 -25.71
C GLU A 10 3.06 -1.87 -25.60
N LYS A 11 2.46 -1.93 -24.40
CA LYS A 11 1.12 -1.40 -24.12
C LYS A 11 1.15 0.00 -23.52
N GLU A 12 2.34 0.53 -23.25
CA GLU A 12 2.56 1.82 -22.59
C GLU A 12 1.77 1.92 -21.28
N THR A 13 1.86 0.87 -20.45
CA THR A 13 1.14 0.80 -19.16
C THR A 13 2.05 0.53 -17.98
N PHE A 14 1.69 1.11 -16.84
CA PHE A 14 2.27 0.80 -15.54
C PHE A 14 1.17 0.24 -14.64
N LYS A 15 1.36 -0.99 -14.14
CA LYS A 15 0.49 -1.62 -13.15
C LYS A 15 1.18 -1.66 -11.80
N LEU A 16 0.44 -1.39 -10.73
CA LEU A 16 0.87 -1.59 -9.34
C LEU A 16 -0.25 -2.33 -8.59
N GLY A 17 0.13 -3.33 -7.82
CA GLY A 17 -0.79 -4.05 -6.94
C GLY A 17 -0.25 -4.11 -5.52
N ALA A 18 -1.10 -3.81 -4.54
CA ALA A 18 -0.77 -3.86 -3.13
C ALA A 18 -1.80 -4.68 -2.35
N LEU A 19 -1.34 -5.75 -1.71
CA LEU A 19 -2.13 -6.63 -0.85
C LEU A 19 -1.90 -6.28 0.62
N LEU A 20 -2.96 -5.85 1.29
CA LEU A 20 -2.99 -5.47 2.69
C LEU A 20 -3.72 -6.55 3.51
N ASN A 21 -3.26 -6.78 4.73
CA ASN A 21 -4.03 -7.58 5.69
C ASN A 21 -5.24 -6.79 6.17
N VAL A 22 -6.29 -7.47 6.63
CA VAL A 22 -7.35 -6.84 7.41
C VAL A 22 -7.10 -7.17 8.88
N THR A 23 -6.95 -6.15 9.72
CA THR A 23 -6.66 -6.30 11.16
C THR A 23 -7.90 -6.81 11.90
N GLY A 24 -7.70 -7.69 12.88
CA GLY A 24 -8.79 -8.20 13.73
C GLY A 24 -9.64 -9.31 13.11
N GLU A 25 -9.36 -9.72 11.87
CA GLU A 25 -10.05 -10.85 11.24
C GLU A 25 -9.35 -12.17 11.58
N ASP A 26 -10.15 -13.22 11.77
CA ASP A 26 -9.66 -14.56 12.05
C ASP A 26 -8.83 -15.11 10.89
N ARG A 27 -7.80 -15.90 11.24
CA ARG A 27 -6.98 -16.60 10.27
C ARG A 27 -7.37 -18.07 10.23
N ASN A 28 -7.81 -18.51 9.06
CA ASN A 28 -8.04 -19.89 8.72
C ASN A 28 -6.79 -20.48 8.04
N THR A 29 -6.36 -21.68 8.43
CA THR A 29 -5.22 -22.40 7.83
C THR A 29 -5.60 -23.22 6.61
N ASP A 30 -6.88 -23.54 6.43
CA ASP A 30 -7.41 -24.41 5.37
C ASP A 30 -7.82 -23.63 4.11
N VAL A 31 -7.27 -22.42 3.94
CA VAL A 31 -7.55 -21.52 2.81
C VAL A 31 -6.29 -21.25 2.00
N HIS A 32 -6.47 -20.75 0.79
CA HIS A 32 -5.35 -20.54 -0.13
C HIS A 32 -4.41 -19.43 0.36
N SER A 33 -3.12 -19.58 0.03
CA SER A 33 -2.15 -18.50 0.21
C SER A 33 -2.48 -17.32 -0.71
N ARG A 34 -2.33 -16.11 -0.17
CA ARG A 34 -2.58 -14.85 -0.89
C ARG A 34 -1.37 -14.36 -1.71
N GLY A 35 -0.22 -15.03 -1.60
CA GLY A 35 1.04 -14.58 -2.21
C GLY A 35 1.02 -14.51 -3.75
N PHE A 36 0.10 -15.24 -4.40
CA PHE A 36 -0.03 -15.26 -5.86
C PHE A 36 -1.03 -14.22 -6.41
N ILE A 37 -1.77 -13.52 -5.54
CA ILE A 37 -2.83 -12.59 -5.97
C ILE A 37 -2.22 -11.42 -6.76
N VAL A 38 -1.21 -10.75 -6.21
CA VAL A 38 -0.62 -9.61 -6.91
C VAL A 38 0.21 -10.04 -8.13
N PRO A 39 1.09 -11.07 -8.08
CA PRO A 39 1.73 -11.59 -9.30
C PRO A 39 0.72 -11.93 -10.40
N GLY A 40 -0.38 -12.60 -10.04
CA GLY A 40 -1.42 -12.96 -11.00
C GLY A 40 -2.11 -11.74 -11.62
N TYR A 41 -2.37 -10.68 -10.84
CA TYR A 41 -2.91 -9.43 -11.36
C TYR A 41 -1.93 -8.75 -12.33
N LEU A 42 -0.66 -8.65 -11.96
CA LEU A 42 0.37 -7.98 -12.77
C LEU A 42 0.60 -8.71 -14.10
N GLU A 43 0.52 -10.04 -14.11
CA GLU A 43 0.62 -10.85 -15.33
C GLU A 43 -0.67 -10.95 -16.13
N SER A 44 -1.81 -10.56 -15.56
CA SER A 44 -3.10 -10.63 -16.24
C SER A 44 -3.26 -9.52 -17.28
N GLU A 45 -3.92 -9.87 -18.38
CA GLU A 45 -4.40 -8.96 -19.41
C GLU A 45 -5.85 -8.49 -19.16
N GLU A 46 -6.48 -9.02 -18.12
CA GLU A 46 -7.81 -8.64 -17.70
C GLU A 46 -7.78 -7.27 -16.98
N SER A 47 -8.93 -6.60 -16.97
CA SER A 47 -9.14 -5.44 -16.11
C SER A 47 -9.14 -5.86 -14.63
N SER A 48 -8.86 -4.91 -13.72
CA SER A 48 -8.87 -5.16 -12.27
C SER A 48 -10.15 -5.80 -11.76
N ILE A 49 -11.31 -5.38 -12.28
CA ILE A 49 -12.61 -5.95 -11.91
C ILE A 49 -12.74 -7.40 -12.39
N MET A 50 -12.41 -7.69 -13.65
CA MET A 50 -12.48 -9.04 -14.19
C MET A 50 -11.53 -9.99 -13.47
N TYR A 51 -10.31 -9.54 -13.17
CA TYR A 51 -9.35 -10.32 -12.40
C TYR A 51 -9.92 -10.76 -11.05
N PHE A 52 -10.61 -9.86 -10.34
CA PHE A 52 -11.27 -10.21 -9.09
C PHE A 52 -12.42 -11.19 -9.27
N GLU A 53 -13.31 -10.91 -10.23
CA GLU A 53 -14.49 -11.75 -10.46
C GLU A 53 -14.10 -13.18 -10.85
N ASN A 54 -13.04 -13.33 -11.65
CA ASN A 54 -12.58 -14.64 -12.13
C ASN A 54 -11.69 -15.35 -11.11
N PHE A 55 -10.73 -14.66 -10.50
CA PHE A 55 -9.69 -15.32 -9.69
C PHE A 55 -10.09 -15.43 -8.22
N ILE A 56 -10.75 -14.41 -7.68
CA ILE A 56 -10.95 -14.29 -6.23
C ILE A 56 -12.28 -14.89 -5.78
N LYS A 57 -13.38 -14.72 -6.53
CA LYS A 57 -14.67 -15.34 -6.17
C LYS A 57 -14.60 -16.87 -6.07
N ASN A 58 -13.72 -17.49 -6.85
CA ASN A 58 -13.59 -18.95 -6.93
C ASN A 58 -12.69 -19.58 -5.86
N LYS A 59 -12.01 -18.77 -5.04
CA LYS A 59 -11.04 -19.25 -4.06
C LYS A 59 -11.36 -18.69 -2.67
N LYS A 60 -11.26 -19.56 -1.67
CA LYS A 60 -11.31 -19.14 -0.27
C LYS A 60 -9.93 -18.64 0.15
N PHE A 61 -9.89 -17.41 0.66
CA PHE A 61 -8.71 -16.74 1.21
C PHE A 61 -9.05 -16.15 2.58
N ASN A 62 -8.04 -15.99 3.43
CA ASN A 62 -8.14 -15.14 4.62
C ASN A 62 -8.44 -13.69 4.22
N ALA A 63 -9.00 -12.90 5.14
CA ALA A 63 -9.35 -11.50 4.88
C ALA A 63 -8.16 -10.69 4.33
N PHE A 64 -8.40 -9.89 3.30
CA PHE A 64 -7.44 -8.99 2.69
C PHE A 64 -8.13 -7.80 2.04
N ASN A 65 -7.34 -6.73 1.89
CA ASN A 65 -7.64 -5.66 0.96
C ASN A 65 -6.62 -5.71 -0.19
N LEU A 66 -7.06 -5.45 -1.41
CA LEU A 66 -6.24 -5.36 -2.61
C LEU A 66 -6.45 -3.99 -3.24
N VAL A 67 -5.36 -3.28 -3.49
CA VAL A 67 -5.34 -2.03 -4.23
C VAL A 67 -4.65 -2.29 -5.55
N ASN A 68 -5.34 -2.04 -6.65
CA ASN A 68 -4.81 -2.14 -8.00
C ASN A 68 -4.80 -0.74 -8.63
N VAL A 69 -3.66 -0.36 -9.18
CA VAL A 69 -3.46 0.90 -9.90
C VAL A 69 -2.97 0.56 -11.30
N GLU A 70 -3.61 1.13 -12.31
CA GLU A 70 -3.17 1.06 -13.69
C GLU A 70 -3.07 2.48 -14.25
N LEU A 71 -1.88 2.83 -14.73
CA LEU A 71 -1.62 4.06 -15.47
C LEU A 71 -1.43 3.69 -16.94
N SER A 72 -2.09 4.43 -17.83
CA SER A 72 -1.87 4.34 -19.28
C SER A 72 -2.07 5.71 -19.93
N LYS A 73 -1.79 5.83 -21.22
CA LYS A 73 -2.17 7.02 -22.01
C LYS A 73 -3.69 7.31 -22.00
N LYS A 74 -4.53 6.35 -21.63
CA LYS A 74 -5.99 6.53 -21.51
C LYS A 74 -6.40 7.14 -20.16
N GLY A 75 -5.47 7.25 -19.21
CA GLY A 75 -5.71 7.80 -17.89
C GLY A 75 -5.31 6.85 -16.76
N ILE A 76 -5.82 7.16 -15.58
CA ILE A 76 -5.53 6.48 -14.32
C ILE A 76 -6.76 5.68 -13.89
N SER A 77 -6.55 4.42 -13.52
CA SER A 77 -7.57 3.57 -12.94
C SER A 77 -7.11 3.01 -11.61
N VAL A 78 -7.86 3.27 -10.55
CA VAL A 78 -7.58 2.74 -9.21
C VAL A 78 -8.79 1.97 -8.71
N TYR A 79 -8.55 0.72 -8.32
CA TYR A 79 -9.54 -0.15 -7.72
C TYR A 79 -9.11 -0.58 -6.33
N PHE A 80 -10.05 -0.54 -5.39
CA PHE A 80 -9.93 -1.19 -4.10
C PHE A 80 -10.88 -2.38 -4.06
N LEU A 81 -10.39 -3.48 -3.51
CA LEU A 81 -11.17 -4.67 -3.29
C LEU A 81 -10.93 -5.21 -1.89
N SER A 82 -12.00 -5.50 -1.16
CA SER A 82 -11.96 -6.28 0.07
C SER A 82 -12.75 -7.56 -0.13
N ASN A 83 -12.28 -8.67 0.41
CA ASN A 83 -13.07 -9.90 0.49
C ASN A 83 -13.85 -10.02 1.81
N THR A 84 -13.63 -9.12 2.78
CA THR A 84 -14.27 -9.16 4.10
C THR A 84 -14.45 -7.74 4.68
N PRO A 85 -15.66 -7.15 4.60
CA PRO A 85 -16.78 -7.58 3.77
C PRO A 85 -16.43 -7.49 2.27
N CYS A 86 -17.11 -8.29 1.45
CA CYS A 86 -16.91 -8.23 0.00
C CYS A 86 -17.31 -6.83 -0.53
N GLN A 87 -16.34 -6.08 -1.03
CA GLN A 87 -16.54 -4.73 -1.54
C GLN A 87 -15.57 -4.47 -2.70
N ILE A 88 -16.08 -3.85 -3.76
CA ILE A 88 -15.27 -3.34 -4.88
C ILE A 88 -15.58 -1.86 -5.00
N CYS A 89 -14.54 -1.03 -5.07
CA CYS A 89 -14.65 0.40 -5.28
C CYS A 89 -13.73 0.84 -6.41
N GLU A 90 -14.25 1.64 -7.32
CA GLU A 90 -13.47 2.35 -8.33
C GLU A 90 -13.28 3.80 -7.87
N PHE A 91 -12.07 4.32 -8.06
CA PHE A 91 -11.70 5.69 -7.71
C PHE A 91 -11.28 6.41 -9.00
N PRO A 92 -12.23 7.02 -9.73
CA PRO A 92 -11.91 7.72 -10.97
C PRO A 92 -11.27 9.09 -10.69
N GLY A 93 -10.51 9.57 -11.67
CA GLY A 93 -9.99 10.94 -11.70
C GLY A 93 -8.82 11.22 -10.74
N GLU A 94 -8.42 12.48 -10.70
CA GLU A 94 -7.33 12.97 -9.85
C GLU A 94 -7.82 13.13 -8.41
N GLN A 95 -7.28 12.32 -7.51
CA GLN A 95 -7.59 12.41 -6.08
C GLN A 95 -6.47 11.79 -5.23
N THR A 96 -6.29 12.33 -4.03
CA THR A 96 -5.42 11.74 -3.02
C THR A 96 -6.14 10.58 -2.33
N LEU A 97 -5.57 9.38 -2.42
CA LEU A 97 -6.15 8.15 -1.87
C LEU A 97 -5.30 7.60 -0.72
N GLY A 98 -5.96 6.97 0.25
CA GLY A 98 -5.30 6.33 1.39
C GLY A 98 -5.96 5.00 1.70
N PHE A 99 -5.14 3.95 1.83
CA PHE A 99 -5.60 2.59 2.11
C PHE A 99 -4.81 1.99 3.26
N GLY A 100 -5.45 1.15 4.06
CA GLY A 100 -4.82 0.51 5.21
C GLY A 100 -5.39 -0.86 5.53
N ASN A 101 -5.19 -1.28 6.76
CA ASN A 101 -5.58 -2.61 7.23
C ASN A 101 -7.04 -2.69 7.72
N SER A 102 -7.90 -1.84 7.19
CA SER A 102 -9.35 -1.85 7.44
C SER A 102 -10.10 -1.57 6.12
N PRO A 103 -11.40 -1.89 6.04
CA PRO A 103 -12.24 -1.56 4.88
C PRO A 103 -12.27 -0.06 4.58
N VAL A 104 -12.42 0.33 3.31
CA VAL A 104 -12.40 1.75 2.88
C VAL A 104 -13.55 2.59 3.46
N ASN A 105 -14.66 1.97 3.85
CA ASN A 105 -15.78 2.64 4.50
C ASN A 105 -15.60 2.84 6.01
N ARG A 106 -14.59 2.19 6.61
CA ARG A 106 -14.17 2.33 8.01
C ARG A 106 -12.64 2.43 8.06
N PRO A 107 -12.05 3.48 7.46
CA PRO A 107 -10.60 3.64 7.45
C PRO A 107 -10.10 3.90 8.87
N LEU A 108 -8.91 3.37 9.19
CA LEU A 108 -8.21 3.74 10.43
C LEU A 108 -7.92 5.25 10.44
N THR A 109 -7.92 5.88 11.62
CA THR A 109 -7.64 7.31 11.80
C THR A 109 -6.30 7.69 11.16
N LYS A 110 -5.28 6.83 11.30
CA LYS A 110 -3.97 7.05 10.66
C LYS A 110 -4.00 7.08 9.13
N VAL A 111 -4.94 6.38 8.51
CA VAL A 111 -5.11 6.42 7.04
C VAL A 111 -5.77 7.74 6.63
N GLN A 112 -6.76 8.19 7.39
CA GLN A 112 -7.42 9.48 7.14
C GLN A 112 -6.45 10.65 7.31
N ASN A 113 -5.74 10.71 8.43
CA ASN A 113 -4.73 11.73 8.72
C ASN A 113 -3.55 11.63 7.76
N GLY A 114 -3.08 10.41 7.48
CA GLY A 114 -2.02 10.18 6.51
C GLY A 114 -2.36 10.67 5.11
N ARG A 115 -3.62 10.53 4.68
CA ARG A 115 -4.10 11.05 3.40
C ARG A 115 -4.03 12.58 3.33
N MET A 116 -4.45 13.27 4.40
CA MET A 116 -4.37 14.74 4.47
C MET A 116 -2.91 15.21 4.43
N ARG A 117 -2.05 14.58 5.23
CA ARG A 117 -0.61 14.92 5.27
C ARG A 117 0.12 14.60 3.97
N PHE A 118 -0.26 13.51 3.28
CA PHE A 118 0.28 13.21 1.96
C PHE A 118 -0.06 14.31 0.96
N ASP A 119 -1.32 14.79 0.95
CA ASP A 119 -1.78 15.87 0.09
C ASP A 119 -1.03 17.19 0.37
N GLU A 120 -0.75 17.49 1.64
CA GLU A 120 0.09 18.63 2.02
C GLU A 120 1.53 18.50 1.54
N VAL A 121 2.12 17.30 1.66
CA VAL A 121 3.49 17.03 1.20
C VAL A 121 3.59 17.20 -0.31
N THR A 122 2.65 16.67 -1.09
CA THR A 122 2.70 16.74 -2.56
C THR A 122 2.50 18.15 -3.11
N LYS A 123 1.75 19.01 -2.40
CA LYS A 123 1.50 20.40 -2.80
C LYS A 123 2.62 21.39 -2.47
N ASN A 124 3.50 21.05 -1.53
CA ASN A 124 4.50 21.98 -0.98
C ASN A 124 5.95 21.56 -1.29
N CYS A 125 6.22 21.06 -2.49
CA CYS A 125 7.58 20.67 -2.91
C CYS A 125 7.99 21.37 -4.20
N GLU A 126 9.23 21.86 -4.24
CA GLU A 126 9.79 22.58 -5.39
C GLU A 126 10.59 21.65 -6.32
N SER A 127 10.98 20.46 -5.83
CA SER A 127 11.74 19.48 -6.61
C SER A 127 11.32 18.05 -6.34
N LYS A 128 11.60 17.15 -7.30
CA LYS A 128 11.37 15.71 -7.16
C LYS A 128 12.15 15.09 -5.99
N GLU A 129 13.37 15.57 -5.74
CA GLU A 129 14.19 15.10 -4.61
C GLU A 129 13.61 15.53 -3.26
N GLU A 130 13.17 16.79 -3.15
CA GLU A 130 12.48 17.28 -1.97
C GLU A 130 11.19 16.50 -1.71
N LEU A 131 10.37 16.29 -2.75
CA LEU A 131 9.15 15.49 -2.67
C LEU A 131 9.44 14.10 -2.11
N ARG A 132 10.42 13.39 -2.68
CA ARG A 132 10.82 12.06 -2.22
C ARG A 132 11.26 12.08 -0.75
N ASN A 133 12.11 13.03 -0.36
CA ASN A 133 12.62 13.13 1.00
C ASN A 133 11.49 13.44 2.00
N ASN A 134 10.56 14.33 1.64
CA ASN A 134 9.39 14.67 2.45
C ASN A 134 8.42 13.49 2.58
N LEU A 135 8.20 12.72 1.51
CA LEU A 135 7.41 11.49 1.55
C LEU A 135 8.05 10.42 2.45
N ILE A 136 9.37 10.26 2.41
CA ILE A 136 10.07 9.32 3.32
C ILE A 136 9.96 9.78 4.77
N LYS A 137 10.13 11.09 5.04
CA LYS A 137 9.94 11.65 6.38
C LYS A 137 8.50 11.43 6.88
N PHE A 138 7.51 11.62 6.01
CA PHE A 138 6.11 11.32 6.29
C PHE A 138 5.90 9.84 6.66
N LEU A 139 6.43 8.93 5.84
CA LEU A 139 6.32 7.49 6.07
C LEU A 139 7.02 7.02 7.36
N LYS A 140 8.04 7.74 7.82
CA LYS A 140 8.75 7.52 9.10
C LYS A 140 8.10 8.21 10.31
N SER A 141 6.91 8.81 10.16
CA SER A 141 6.22 9.48 11.27
C SER A 141 5.73 8.48 12.32
N ASN A 142 6.21 8.64 13.55
CA ASN A 142 5.79 7.89 14.74
C ASN A 142 4.61 8.55 15.49
N GLU A 143 4.03 9.59 14.90
CA GLU A 143 2.85 10.28 15.45
C GLU A 143 1.69 9.30 15.64
N LYS A 144 1.13 9.29 16.85
CA LYS A 144 0.01 8.44 17.24
C LYS A 144 -1.29 9.07 16.76
N ASN A 145 -2.03 8.36 15.90
CA ASN A 145 -3.30 8.82 15.37
C ASN A 145 -4.44 8.27 16.23
N LEU A 146 -4.54 8.77 17.45
CA LEU A 146 -5.57 8.42 18.41
C LEU A 146 -6.47 9.65 18.69
N PRO A 147 -7.75 9.46 19.02
CA PRO A 147 -8.45 8.19 19.17
C PRO A 147 -8.72 7.48 17.82
N ASP A 148 -8.78 6.15 17.84
CA ASP A 148 -9.11 5.32 16.66
C ASP A 148 -9.98 4.15 17.08
N SER A 149 -11.30 4.35 17.06
CA SER A 149 -12.26 3.35 17.52
C SER A 149 -12.29 2.09 16.67
N GLU A 150 -11.99 2.19 15.37
CA GLU A 150 -11.89 1.02 14.48
C GLU A 150 -10.64 0.21 14.82
N LEU A 151 -9.50 0.86 15.07
CA LEU A 151 -8.28 0.18 15.49
C LEU A 151 -8.42 -0.45 16.89
N GLU A 152 -9.03 0.27 17.83
CA GLU A 152 -9.33 -0.25 19.19
C GLU A 152 -10.20 -1.50 19.12
N TRP A 153 -11.24 -1.50 18.28
CA TRP A 153 -12.08 -2.67 18.09
C TRP A 153 -11.33 -3.84 17.42
N ARG A 154 -10.52 -3.57 16.40
CA ARG A 154 -9.79 -4.61 15.63
C ARG A 154 -8.57 -5.18 16.34
N ALA A 155 -7.91 -4.39 17.19
CA ALA A 155 -6.65 -4.76 17.84
C ALA A 155 -6.59 -4.20 19.27
N PRO A 156 -7.51 -4.58 20.16
CA PRO A 156 -7.67 -3.96 21.49
C PRO A 156 -6.42 -4.04 22.37
N GLN A 157 -5.55 -5.03 22.15
CA GLN A 157 -4.31 -5.21 22.93
C GLN A 157 -3.11 -4.45 22.34
N ALA A 158 -3.21 -3.93 21.12
CA ALA A 158 -2.06 -3.35 20.39
C ALA A 158 -2.39 -2.02 19.68
N PHE A 159 -3.58 -1.46 19.88
CA PHE A 159 -4.06 -0.30 19.11
C PHE A 159 -3.13 0.92 19.27
N GLU A 160 -2.66 1.22 20.49
CA GLU A 160 -1.72 2.33 20.70
C GLU A 160 -0.42 2.13 19.93
N TYR A 161 0.14 0.93 19.98
CA TYR A 161 1.36 0.57 19.26
C TYR A 161 1.18 0.70 17.74
N LEU A 162 0.04 0.23 17.21
CA LEU A 162 -0.28 0.22 15.79
C LEU A 162 -0.85 1.55 15.25
N SER A 163 -1.05 2.57 16.07
CA SER A 163 -1.74 3.82 15.69
C SER A 163 -0.89 4.82 14.89
N SER A 164 0.40 4.56 14.70
CA SER A 164 1.29 5.38 13.86
C SER A 164 1.42 4.82 12.44
N ILE A 165 1.87 5.67 11.50
CA ILE A 165 2.22 5.26 10.13
C ILE A 165 3.48 4.40 10.18
N TYR A 166 4.51 4.89 10.86
CA TYR A 166 5.69 4.11 11.19
C TYR A 166 5.46 3.35 12.49
N VAL A 167 5.37 2.02 12.39
CA VAL A 167 5.38 1.13 13.55
C VAL A 167 6.83 0.76 13.82
N ALA A 168 7.39 1.23 14.93
CA ALA A 168 8.77 0.93 15.32
C ALA A 168 8.95 -0.59 15.49
N MET A 169 10.18 -1.11 15.38
CA MET A 169 10.41 -2.53 15.60
C MET A 169 10.36 -2.83 17.11
N GLU A 170 9.34 -3.55 17.54
CA GLU A 170 9.21 -4.08 18.90
C GLU A 170 8.79 -5.55 18.85
N GLN A 171 9.40 -6.39 19.69
CA GLN A 171 9.04 -7.81 19.86
C GLN A 171 8.98 -8.58 18.52
N GLY A 172 9.85 -8.25 17.57
CA GLY A 172 9.95 -8.93 16.26
C GLY A 172 8.92 -8.46 15.22
N TYR A 173 8.11 -7.44 15.49
CA TYR A 173 7.16 -6.87 14.54
C TYR A 173 7.40 -5.37 14.37
N GLY A 174 7.20 -4.85 13.16
CA GLY A 174 7.29 -3.42 12.87
C GLY A 174 7.42 -3.14 11.37
N THR A 175 7.45 -1.87 11.00
CA THR A 175 7.68 -1.41 9.64
C THR A 175 9.15 -1.57 9.29
N ARG A 176 9.45 -2.46 8.33
CA ARG A 176 10.82 -2.78 7.90
C ARG A 176 11.27 -2.02 6.65
N THR A 177 10.32 -1.53 5.87
CA THR A 177 10.55 -0.92 4.55
C THR A 177 9.59 0.23 4.34
N HIS A 178 10.10 1.33 3.80
CA HIS A 178 9.33 2.44 3.26
C HIS A 178 9.60 2.52 1.76
N THR A 179 8.55 2.63 0.96
CA THR A 179 8.65 2.65 -0.51
C THR A 179 7.95 3.89 -1.04
N VAL A 180 8.61 4.61 -1.94
CA VAL A 180 8.06 5.73 -2.71
C VAL A 180 8.19 5.40 -4.19
N VAL A 181 7.08 5.48 -4.92
CA VAL A 181 7.05 5.33 -6.37
C VAL A 181 6.58 6.63 -6.97
N LEU A 182 7.41 7.24 -7.83
CA LEU A 182 7.08 8.47 -8.54
C LEU A 182 6.98 8.14 -10.04
N VAL A 183 5.94 8.64 -10.69
CA VAL A 183 5.74 8.57 -12.13
C VAL A 183 5.46 9.99 -12.60
N ASP A 184 6.27 10.52 -13.53
CA ASP A 184 6.06 11.85 -14.10
C ASP A 184 5.32 11.80 -15.45
N ASP A 185 5.05 12.98 -16.00
CA ASP A 185 4.34 13.20 -17.26
C ASP A 185 5.11 12.71 -18.50
N GLU A 186 6.44 12.63 -18.39
CA GLU A 186 7.33 11.99 -19.37
C GLU A 186 7.42 10.46 -19.19
N TRP A 187 6.64 9.89 -18.28
CA TRP A 187 6.65 8.46 -17.93
C TRP A 187 8.00 7.94 -17.40
N ASN A 188 8.82 8.81 -16.80
CA ASN A 188 9.93 8.37 -15.98
C ASN A 188 9.40 7.85 -14.64
N ILE A 189 9.92 6.70 -14.23
CA ILE A 189 9.50 5.99 -13.04
C ILE A 189 10.70 5.92 -12.09
N GLU A 190 10.55 6.47 -10.88
CA GLU A 190 11.49 6.32 -9.78
C GLU A 190 10.90 5.42 -8.69
N PHE A 191 11.59 4.33 -8.40
CA PHE A 191 11.28 3.43 -7.30
C PHE A 191 12.35 3.60 -6.22
N TYR A 192 11.98 4.23 -5.12
CA TYR A 192 12.85 4.45 -3.98
C TYR A 192 12.40 3.60 -2.79
N GLU A 193 13.31 2.81 -2.25
CA GLU A 193 13.08 2.07 -1.01
C GLU A 193 14.08 2.50 0.05
N ASP A 194 13.60 2.61 1.28
CA ASP A 194 14.41 2.71 2.49
C ASP A 194 14.05 1.55 3.41
N THR A 195 14.96 0.57 3.51
CA THR A 195 14.72 -0.74 4.12
C THR A 195 15.76 -1.06 5.18
N MET A 196 15.34 -1.67 6.28
CA MET A 196 16.24 -2.16 7.32
C MET A 196 17.19 -3.24 6.78
N GLU A 197 18.47 -3.11 7.07
CA GLU A 197 19.46 -4.13 6.77
C GLU A 197 19.13 -5.44 7.50
N SER A 198 19.28 -6.57 6.80
CA SER A 198 19.12 -7.91 7.39
C SER A 198 20.48 -8.52 7.71
N PRO A 199 20.65 -9.21 8.86
CA PRO A 199 19.65 -9.43 9.92
C PRO A 199 19.31 -8.13 10.68
N ILE A 200 18.04 -8.00 11.09
CA ILE A 200 17.55 -6.80 11.79
C ILE A 200 17.93 -6.90 13.26
N ASP A 201 18.73 -5.95 13.72
CA ASP A 201 18.97 -5.67 15.13
C ASP A 201 18.00 -4.57 15.59
N ALA A 202 17.11 -4.89 16.52
CA ALA A 202 16.11 -3.95 17.00
C ALA A 202 16.71 -2.83 17.86
N ASP A 203 17.86 -3.08 18.50
CA ASP A 203 18.55 -2.08 19.33
C ASP A 203 19.46 -1.17 18.49
N ASN A 204 19.83 -1.60 17.28
CA ASN A 204 20.69 -0.87 16.36
C ASN A 204 20.21 -0.96 14.91
N ILE A 205 19.08 -0.34 14.63
CA ILE A 205 18.45 -0.35 13.31
C ILE A 205 19.33 0.40 12.29
N VAL A 206 19.84 -0.32 11.30
CA VAL A 206 20.53 0.24 10.14
C VAL A 206 19.59 0.29 8.94
N TRP A 207 19.43 1.47 8.35
CA TRP A 207 18.60 1.70 7.16
C TRP A 207 19.48 1.75 5.90
N LYS A 208 19.03 1.10 4.83
CA LYS A 208 19.64 1.15 3.49
C LYS A 208 18.63 1.65 2.48
N ASN A 209 19.04 2.63 1.69
CA ASN A 209 18.25 3.11 0.58
C ASN A 209 18.67 2.50 -0.76
N LYS A 210 17.70 2.41 -1.67
CA LYS A 210 17.90 1.99 -3.06
C LYS A 210 16.99 2.81 -3.95
N LEU A 211 17.55 3.37 -5.03
CA LEU A 211 16.80 4.05 -6.08
C LEU A 211 16.94 3.27 -7.38
N LEU A 212 15.81 2.84 -7.95
CA LEU A 212 15.72 2.27 -9.28
C LEU A 212 15.00 3.26 -10.19
N LYS A 213 15.47 3.38 -11.43
CA LYS A 213 14.87 4.23 -12.45
C LYS A 213 14.51 3.41 -13.67
N SER A 214 13.37 3.72 -14.27
CA SER A 214 12.92 3.17 -15.56
C SER A 214 12.14 4.25 -16.30
N SER A 215 11.86 4.00 -17.57
CA SER A 215 10.86 4.73 -18.35
C SER A 215 9.98 3.74 -19.11
N LEU A 216 8.78 4.19 -19.50
CA LEU A 216 7.94 3.50 -20.49
C LEU A 216 8.43 3.77 -21.91
#